data_AF-A0A3B9IXV8-F1
#
_entry.id   AF-A0A3B9IXV8-F1
#
_cell.length_a   1.000
_cell.length_b   1.000
_cell.length_c   1.000
_cell.angle_alpha   90.00
_cell.angle_beta   90.00
_cell.angle_gamma   90.00
#
_symmetry.space_group_name_H-M   'P 1'
#
loop_
_entity.id
_entity.type
_entity.pdbx_description
1 polymer ?
#
loop_
_entity_poly.entity_id
_entity_poly.type
_entity_poly.pdbx_seq_one_letter_code
_entity_poly.pdbx_strand_id
1 'polypeptide(L)'
;HTCTYGALGAFSTGVGSTDMAFGMASGKAWFKVPSAIKINLTGKLRKYVSGKDVILNLIGRIGVDGALYKSLEFDGEGLESLTVSDRLCISNMAIEAGAKNGIFAVDDLTLEYLANHGAKAPVIYKADEDAQYDETIDINLSEIEPTVAFPHLPENARTFSEIDDVKINQVIVGSCTNGRLEDLIAAAEILKGRKCAENVRVIIIPATQQIYLDALRMGLIEIFIESGAAVSTPTCGPCLGGHMGILAQGEKAITTTNRNFVGRMGHPESEVYLASPATAAASAVTGKITSPWEVMNYEV
;
A
#
# COMPACT_ATOMS: atom_id res chain seq x y z
N HIS A 1 -7.86 -2.25 8.62
CA HIS A 1 -6.56 -2.85 8.31
C HIS A 1 -5.57 -2.69 9.48
N THR A 2 -5.92 -3.24 10.65
CA THR A 2 -5.08 -3.12 11.86
C THR A 2 -3.73 -3.85 11.72
N CYS A 3 -3.68 -4.90 10.88
CA CYS A 3 -2.46 -5.65 10.52
C CYS A 3 -1.30 -4.77 10.01
N THR A 4 -1.57 -3.53 9.61
CA THR A 4 -0.55 -2.52 9.27
C THR A 4 0.56 -2.42 10.34
N TYR A 5 0.21 -2.52 11.62
CA TYR A 5 1.18 -2.31 12.71
C TYR A 5 2.17 -3.47 12.88
N GLY A 6 1.99 -4.59 12.18
CA GLY A 6 2.99 -5.64 12.13
C GLY A 6 4.29 -5.23 11.43
N ALA A 7 4.26 -4.16 10.63
CA ALA A 7 5.47 -3.48 10.14
C ALA A 7 6.41 -3.00 11.26
N LEU A 8 5.88 -2.83 12.48
CA LEU A 8 6.61 -2.36 13.66
C LEU A 8 6.93 -3.51 14.64
N GLY A 9 6.87 -4.77 14.17
CA GLY A 9 7.15 -5.95 14.99
C GLY A 9 6.05 -6.33 15.98
N ALA A 10 4.82 -5.83 15.79
CA ALA A 10 3.69 -6.13 16.67
C ALA A 10 2.70 -7.10 16.04
N PHE A 11 2.23 -8.10 16.80
CA PHE A 11 1.07 -8.86 16.37
C PHE A 11 -0.17 -7.95 16.41
N SER A 12 -0.74 -7.65 15.25
CA SER A 12 -1.84 -6.70 15.11
C SER A 12 -2.92 -7.28 14.19
N THR A 13 -4.18 -7.24 14.63
CA THR A 13 -5.26 -7.90 13.88
C THR A 13 -6.58 -7.15 14.03
N GLY A 14 -7.41 -7.25 13.00
CA GLY A 14 -8.78 -6.74 13.04
C GLY A 14 -9.65 -7.61 13.93
N VAL A 15 -10.56 -6.97 14.65
CA VAL A 15 -11.57 -7.65 15.49
C VAL A 15 -12.94 -7.02 15.26
N GLY A 16 -14.01 -7.78 15.52
CA GLY A 16 -15.38 -7.28 15.48
C GLY A 16 -15.71 -6.36 16.65
N SER A 17 -16.86 -5.69 16.60
CA SER A 17 -17.31 -4.80 17.67
C SER A 17 -17.47 -5.50 19.02
N THR A 18 -17.90 -6.77 19.03
CA THR A 18 -18.04 -7.58 20.26
C THR A 18 -16.70 -7.88 20.92
N ASP A 19 -15.71 -8.32 20.16
CA ASP A 19 -14.36 -8.58 20.65
C ASP A 19 -13.69 -7.29 21.13
N MET A 20 -13.92 -6.18 20.42
CA MET A 20 -13.46 -4.85 20.85
C MET A 20 -14.07 -4.48 22.20
N ALA A 21 -15.38 -4.65 22.38
CA ALA A 21 -16.06 -4.35 23.65
C ALA A 21 -15.50 -5.20 24.81
N PHE A 22 -15.26 -6.50 24.57
CA PHE A 22 -14.62 -7.37 25.55
C PHE A 22 -13.18 -6.92 25.86
N GLY A 23 -12.40 -6.56 24.84
CA GLY A 23 -11.04 -6.06 24.98
C GLY A 23 -10.98 -4.77 25.79
N MET A 24 -11.91 -3.84 25.56
CA MET A 24 -12.03 -2.60 26.34
C MET A 24 -12.43 -2.87 27.79
N ALA A 25 -13.33 -3.83 28.03
CA ALA A 25 -13.82 -4.14 29.37
C ALA A 25 -12.80 -4.93 30.22
N SER A 26 -12.01 -5.81 29.59
CA SER A 26 -11.16 -6.78 30.30
C SER A 26 -9.66 -6.57 30.13
N GLY A 27 -9.24 -5.78 29.13
CA GLY A 27 -7.83 -5.69 28.72
C GLY A 27 -7.28 -6.97 28.09
N LYS A 28 -8.15 -7.93 27.71
CA LYS A 28 -7.79 -9.25 27.19
C LYS A 28 -8.58 -9.59 25.93
N ALA A 29 -8.06 -10.51 25.14
CA ALA A 29 -8.74 -11.09 23.99
C ALA A 29 -8.35 -12.56 23.81
N TRP A 30 -9.18 -13.32 23.10
CA TRP A 30 -8.91 -14.72 22.77
C TRP A 30 -8.41 -14.82 21.33
N PHE A 31 -7.27 -15.49 21.15
CA PHE A 31 -6.69 -15.73 19.84
C PHE A 31 -6.37 -17.20 19.65
N LYS A 32 -6.71 -17.73 18.48
CA LYS A 32 -6.06 -18.93 17.96
C LYS A 32 -4.72 -18.50 17.38
N VAL A 33 -3.63 -19.13 17.82
CA VAL A 33 -2.29 -18.88 17.26
C VAL A 33 -2.30 -19.31 15.78
N PRO A 34 -2.01 -18.41 14.82
CA PRO A 34 -1.92 -18.78 13.41
C PRO A 34 -0.63 -19.57 13.15
N SER A 35 -0.63 -20.44 12.14
CA SER A 35 0.63 -20.92 11.55
C SER A 35 1.25 -19.81 10.69
N ALA A 36 2.48 -19.98 10.22
CA ALA A 36 3.24 -18.92 9.57
C ALA A 36 3.75 -19.33 8.19
N ILE A 37 3.75 -18.37 7.25
CA ILE A 37 4.51 -18.43 6.00
C ILE A 37 5.67 -17.43 6.13
N LYS A 38 6.90 -17.90 5.92
CA LYS A 38 8.07 -17.04 5.88
C LYS A 38 8.19 -16.39 4.51
N ILE A 39 8.30 -15.07 4.47
CA ILE A 39 8.63 -14.30 3.27
C ILE A 39 10.09 -13.86 3.39
N ASN A 40 10.97 -14.50 2.63
CA ASN A 40 12.40 -14.21 2.63
C ASN A 40 12.72 -13.18 1.55
N LEU A 41 13.06 -11.96 1.96
CA LEU A 41 13.35 -10.82 1.09
C LEU A 41 14.85 -10.72 0.83
N THR A 42 15.24 -10.61 -0.44
CA THR A 42 16.63 -10.38 -0.87
C THR A 42 16.73 -9.20 -1.83
N GLY A 43 17.95 -8.69 -2.05
CA GLY A 43 18.18 -7.59 -2.98
C GLY A 43 17.58 -6.26 -2.54
N LYS A 44 17.29 -5.36 -3.50
CA LYS A 44 16.77 -4.00 -3.22
C LYS A 44 15.81 -3.54 -4.30
N LEU A 45 14.81 -2.76 -3.91
CA LEU A 45 13.85 -2.18 -4.86
C LEU A 45 14.53 -1.23 -5.86
N ARG A 46 14.09 -1.30 -7.11
CA ARG A 46 14.47 -0.35 -8.17
C ARG A 46 13.73 0.98 -8.02
N LYS A 47 14.22 2.02 -8.69
CA LYS A 47 13.57 3.34 -8.66
C LYS A 47 12.12 3.23 -9.13
N TYR A 48 11.22 3.95 -8.47
CA TYR A 48 9.78 3.96 -8.74
C TYR A 48 9.02 2.65 -8.46
N VAL A 49 9.68 1.66 -7.85
CA VAL A 49 9.06 0.48 -7.27
C VAL A 49 8.97 0.68 -5.76
N SER A 50 7.83 0.34 -5.15
CA SER A 50 7.64 0.47 -3.69
C SER A 50 7.08 -0.80 -3.06
N GLY A 51 6.91 -0.79 -1.72
CA GLY A 51 6.28 -1.88 -0.99
C GLY A 51 4.88 -2.24 -1.51
N LYS A 52 4.20 -1.30 -2.20
CA LYS A 52 2.93 -1.56 -2.87
C LYS A 52 3.08 -2.58 -4.00
N ASP A 53 4.13 -2.45 -4.81
CA ASP A 53 4.39 -3.37 -5.92
C ASP A 53 4.79 -4.75 -5.39
N VAL A 54 5.58 -4.79 -4.30
CA VAL A 54 5.97 -6.05 -3.61
C VAL A 54 4.74 -6.82 -3.13
N ILE A 55 3.83 -6.17 -2.40
CA ILE A 55 2.68 -6.87 -1.84
C ILE A 55 1.65 -7.24 -2.91
N LEU A 56 1.50 -6.44 -3.96
CA LEU A 56 0.65 -6.82 -5.10
C LEU A 56 1.22 -8.03 -5.85
N ASN A 57 2.54 -8.08 -6.06
CA ASN A 57 3.19 -9.24 -6.66
C ASN A 57 2.99 -10.50 -5.79
N LEU A 58 3.19 -10.39 -4.47
CA LEU A 58 2.97 -11.50 -3.55
C LEU A 58 1.51 -11.97 -3.57
N ILE A 59 0.53 -11.07 -3.46
CA ILE A 59 -0.90 -11.43 -3.51
C ILE A 59 -1.25 -12.04 -4.88
N GLY A 60 -0.68 -11.56 -5.97
CA GLY A 60 -0.86 -12.17 -7.30
C GLY A 60 -0.33 -13.61 -7.38
N ARG A 61 0.74 -13.93 -6.63
CA ARG A 61 1.31 -15.28 -6.57
C ARG A 61 0.49 -16.24 -5.71
N ILE A 62 0.00 -15.78 -4.55
CA ILE A 62 -0.63 -16.66 -3.55
C ILE A 62 -2.16 -16.61 -3.55
N GLY A 63 -2.76 -15.61 -4.20
CA GLY A 63 -4.20 -15.39 -4.22
C GLY A 63 -4.76 -14.76 -2.94
N VAL A 64 -6.06 -14.44 -2.95
CA VAL A 64 -6.76 -13.79 -1.83
C VAL A 64 -6.95 -14.69 -0.60
N ASP A 65 -6.80 -16.00 -0.76
CA ASP A 65 -6.89 -16.99 0.32
C ASP A 65 -5.54 -17.70 0.59
N GLY A 66 -4.45 -17.31 -0.08
CA GLY A 66 -3.16 -17.98 -0.01
C GLY A 66 -2.54 -18.04 1.40
N ALA A 67 -2.88 -17.06 2.24
CA ALA A 67 -2.45 -16.97 3.63
C ALA A 67 -3.61 -17.08 4.62
N LEU A 68 -4.75 -17.69 4.23
CA LEU A 68 -5.94 -17.77 5.07
C LEU A 68 -5.63 -18.32 6.48
N TYR A 69 -5.89 -17.51 7.51
CA TYR A 69 -5.59 -17.80 8.93
C TYR A 69 -4.11 -18.02 9.28
N LYS A 70 -3.18 -17.62 8.41
CA LYS A 70 -1.72 -17.66 8.66
C LYS A 70 -1.16 -16.27 8.95
N SER A 71 0.02 -16.18 9.58
CA SER A 71 0.85 -14.98 9.55
C SER A 71 1.73 -14.99 8.29
N LEU A 72 1.93 -13.80 7.71
CA LEU A 72 3.02 -13.57 6.75
C LEU A 72 4.17 -12.92 7.54
N GLU A 73 5.30 -13.60 7.64
CA GLU A 73 6.47 -13.13 8.40
C GLU A 73 7.57 -12.70 7.44
N PHE A 74 7.81 -11.39 7.36
CA PHE A 74 8.77 -10.79 6.46
C PHE A 74 10.13 -10.64 7.13
N ASP A 75 11.13 -11.25 6.53
CA ASP A 75 12.51 -11.36 7.03
C ASP A 75 13.50 -11.41 5.85
N GLY A 76 14.80 -11.49 6.13
CA GLY A 76 15.86 -11.61 5.12
C GLY A 76 16.65 -10.31 4.91
N GLU A 77 17.77 -10.41 4.20
CA GLU A 77 18.72 -9.30 3.99
C GLU A 77 18.10 -8.10 3.28
N GLY A 78 17.08 -8.32 2.44
CA GLY A 78 16.40 -7.27 1.69
C GLY A 78 15.56 -6.33 2.57
N LEU A 79 15.29 -6.71 3.82
CA LEU A 79 14.50 -5.94 4.78
C LEU A 79 15.08 -4.53 5.01
N GLU A 80 16.41 -4.44 5.13
CA GLU A 80 17.13 -3.18 5.36
C GLU A 80 16.98 -2.18 4.20
N SER A 81 16.63 -2.67 3.01
CA SER A 81 16.40 -1.82 1.83
C SER A 81 15.01 -1.18 1.79
N LEU A 82 14.06 -1.68 2.59
CA LEU A 82 12.68 -1.19 2.63
C LEU A 82 12.51 -0.11 3.69
N THR A 83 11.89 1.02 3.31
CA THR A 83 11.53 2.05 4.29
C THR A 83 10.43 1.54 5.22
N VAL A 84 10.25 2.17 6.38
CA VAL A 84 9.12 1.83 7.26
C VAL A 84 7.77 2.07 6.55
N SER A 85 7.68 3.03 5.63
CA SER A 85 6.49 3.24 4.80
C SER A 85 6.19 2.06 3.89
N ASP A 86 7.22 1.44 3.28
CA ASP A 86 7.05 0.23 2.48
C ASP A 86 6.54 -0.93 3.34
N ARG A 87 7.14 -1.14 4.51
CA ARG A 87 6.75 -2.20 5.46
C ARG A 87 5.31 -2.03 5.94
N LEU A 88 4.90 -0.79 6.25
CA LEU A 88 3.53 -0.45 6.61
C LEU A 88 2.56 -0.74 5.45
N CYS A 89 2.95 -0.42 4.21
CA CYS A 89 2.16 -0.73 3.01
C CYS A 89 1.96 -2.26 2.84
N ILE A 90 3.05 -3.02 2.94
CA ILE A 90 3.05 -4.48 2.81
C ILE A 90 2.19 -5.12 3.91
N SER A 91 2.43 -4.76 5.17
CA SER A 91 1.68 -5.29 6.32
C SER A 91 0.20 -4.91 6.29
N ASN A 92 -0.14 -3.71 5.78
CA ASN A 92 -1.51 -3.26 5.61
C ASN A 92 -2.30 -4.20 4.70
N MET A 93 -1.68 -4.66 3.61
CA MET A 93 -2.32 -5.48 2.59
C MET A 93 -2.20 -6.99 2.83
N ALA A 94 -1.51 -7.44 3.87
CA ALA A 94 -1.46 -8.86 4.24
C ALA A 94 -2.86 -9.51 4.35
N ILE A 95 -3.84 -8.77 4.88
CA ILE A 95 -5.22 -9.25 4.99
C ILE A 95 -5.90 -9.49 3.63
N GLU A 96 -5.42 -8.84 2.56
CA GLU A 96 -5.97 -9.03 1.22
C GLU A 96 -5.48 -10.34 0.56
N ALA A 97 -4.53 -11.03 1.20
CA ALA A 97 -4.13 -12.42 0.92
C ALA A 97 -4.75 -13.43 1.92
N GLY A 98 -5.68 -12.97 2.77
CA GLY A 98 -6.33 -13.79 3.80
C GLY A 98 -5.54 -13.91 5.11
N ALA A 99 -4.36 -13.29 5.18
CA ALA A 99 -3.49 -13.39 6.34
C ALA A 99 -4.12 -12.80 7.60
N LYS A 100 -3.93 -13.48 8.73
CA LYS A 100 -4.35 -12.99 10.05
C LYS A 100 -3.57 -11.73 10.46
N ASN A 101 -2.30 -11.68 10.05
CA ASN A 101 -1.34 -10.60 10.29
C ASN A 101 -0.21 -10.65 9.25
N GLY A 102 0.38 -9.50 8.93
CA GLY A 102 1.68 -9.41 8.26
C GLY A 102 2.66 -8.76 9.23
N ILE A 103 3.77 -9.41 9.57
CA ILE A 103 4.71 -8.95 10.59
C ILE A 103 6.14 -8.91 10.07
N PHE A 104 6.86 -7.87 10.43
CA PHE A 104 8.25 -7.64 10.07
C PHE A 104 9.15 -7.86 11.28
N ALA A 105 10.34 -8.41 11.05
CA ALA A 105 11.39 -8.39 12.06
C ALA A 105 11.75 -6.93 12.44
N VAL A 106 12.07 -6.71 13.72
CA VAL A 106 12.45 -5.39 14.24
C VAL A 106 13.94 -5.17 14.05
N ASP A 107 14.28 -4.09 13.35
CA ASP A 107 15.63 -3.60 13.09
C ASP A 107 15.78 -2.13 13.54
N ASP A 108 16.95 -1.55 13.26
CA ASP A 108 17.28 -0.18 13.67
C ASP A 108 16.36 0.87 13.02
N LEU A 109 15.93 0.68 11.77
CA LEU A 109 14.96 1.57 11.11
C LEU A 109 13.62 1.58 11.84
N THR A 110 13.17 0.41 12.29
CA THR A 110 11.93 0.29 13.07
C THR A 110 12.06 0.98 14.43
N LEU A 111 13.19 0.79 15.11
CA LEU A 111 13.46 1.41 16.41
C LEU A 111 13.57 2.93 16.30
N GLU A 112 14.25 3.43 15.27
CA GLU A 112 14.36 4.87 14.98
C GLU A 112 12.97 5.46 14.70
N TYR A 113 12.16 4.80 13.86
CA TYR A 113 10.80 5.24 13.59
C TYR A 113 9.96 5.31 14.86
N LEU A 114 10.00 4.30 15.71
CA LEU A 114 9.30 4.27 16.99
C LEU A 114 9.75 5.42 17.91
N ALA A 115 11.06 5.64 18.04
CA ALA A 115 11.61 6.72 18.86
C ALA A 115 11.18 8.11 18.35
N ASN A 116 11.25 8.33 17.03
CA ASN A 116 10.84 9.59 16.39
C ASN A 116 9.34 9.89 16.54
N HIS A 117 8.52 8.87 16.80
CA HIS A 117 7.08 9.00 17.07
C HIS A 117 6.73 8.92 18.56
N GLY A 118 7.72 9.07 19.45
CA GLY A 118 7.52 9.16 20.89
C GLY A 118 7.15 7.84 21.57
N ALA A 119 7.40 6.70 20.93
CA ALA A 119 7.20 5.40 21.55
C ALA A 119 8.26 5.13 22.62
N LYS A 120 7.87 4.38 23.65
CA LYS A 120 8.83 3.82 24.62
C LYS A 120 9.64 2.71 23.94
N ALA A 121 10.83 2.43 24.48
CA ALA A 121 11.64 1.29 24.04
C ALA A 121 10.80 0.00 24.09
N PRO A 122 10.59 -0.68 22.95
CA PRO A 122 9.76 -1.89 22.90
C PRO A 122 10.52 -3.10 23.42
N VAL A 123 9.79 -4.14 23.82
CA VAL A 123 10.34 -5.48 23.94
C VAL A 123 10.38 -6.08 22.54
N ILE A 124 11.56 -6.53 22.12
CA ILE A 124 11.78 -7.08 20.78
C ILE A 124 11.64 -8.59 20.83
N TYR A 125 10.79 -9.13 19.94
CA TYR A 125 10.66 -10.55 19.70
C TYR A 125 11.27 -10.88 18.34
N LYS A 126 12.01 -11.99 18.27
CA LYS A 126 12.58 -12.53 17.04
C LYS A 126 12.14 -13.98 16.91
N ALA A 127 12.04 -14.45 15.68
CA ALA A 127 11.87 -15.88 15.43
C ALA A 127 13.13 -16.62 15.92
N ASP A 128 12.92 -17.77 16.55
CA ASP A 128 14.00 -18.68 16.92
C ASP A 128 14.62 -19.30 15.65
N GLU A 129 15.89 -19.73 15.72
CA GLU A 129 16.60 -20.33 14.58
C GLU A 129 15.94 -21.62 14.06
N ASP A 130 15.21 -22.33 14.94
CA ASP A 130 14.48 -23.57 14.65
C ASP A 130 12.97 -23.36 14.46
N ALA A 131 12.51 -22.11 14.27
CA ALA A 131 11.11 -21.81 13.99
C ALA A 131 10.62 -22.56 12.74
N GLN A 132 9.47 -23.22 12.86
CA GLN A 132 8.85 -23.98 11.78
C GLN A 132 7.81 -23.15 11.04
N TYR A 133 7.91 -23.15 9.72
CA TYR A 133 6.98 -22.45 8.82
C TYR A 133 6.24 -23.47 7.97
N ASP A 134 4.97 -23.19 7.65
CA ASP A 134 4.20 -24.01 6.70
C ASP A 134 4.83 -23.97 5.31
N GLU A 135 5.43 -22.82 4.96
CA GLU A 135 6.03 -22.54 3.67
C GLU A 135 7.03 -21.38 3.80
N THR A 136 8.05 -21.38 2.92
CA THR A 136 8.95 -20.25 2.71
C THR A 136 8.82 -19.76 1.27
N ILE A 137 8.58 -18.46 1.09
CA ILE A 137 8.47 -17.80 -0.20
C ILE A 137 9.61 -16.80 -0.34
N ASP A 138 10.49 -17.04 -1.31
CA ASP A 138 11.55 -16.10 -1.65
C ASP A 138 11.05 -15.00 -2.61
N ILE A 139 11.48 -13.76 -2.34
CA ILE A 139 11.23 -12.58 -3.18
C ILE A 139 12.53 -11.79 -3.33
N ASN A 140 13.06 -11.74 -4.55
CA ASN A 140 14.13 -10.82 -4.92
C ASN A 140 13.52 -9.44 -5.24
N LEU A 141 13.72 -8.47 -4.35
CA LEU A 141 13.23 -7.10 -4.50
C LEU A 141 13.72 -6.41 -5.78
N SER A 142 14.88 -6.84 -6.31
CA SER A 142 15.47 -6.27 -7.53
C SER A 142 14.72 -6.67 -8.79
N GLU A 143 13.98 -7.77 -8.75
CA GLU A 143 13.19 -8.31 -9.88
C GLU A 143 11.76 -7.77 -9.88
N ILE A 144 11.31 -7.13 -8.79
CA ILE A 144 9.97 -6.54 -8.73
C ILE A 144 9.88 -5.38 -9.74
N GLU A 145 8.74 -5.36 -10.44
CA GLU A 145 8.36 -4.34 -11.42
C GLU A 145 7.13 -3.57 -10.93
N PRO A 146 6.89 -2.35 -11.44
CA PRO A 146 5.63 -1.65 -11.22
C PRO A 146 4.45 -2.57 -11.55
N THR A 147 3.59 -2.77 -10.55
CA THR A 147 2.53 -3.79 -10.60
C THR A 147 1.17 -3.13 -10.41
N VAL A 148 0.18 -3.58 -11.19
CA VAL A 148 -1.20 -3.10 -11.11
C VAL A 148 -2.13 -4.27 -10.82
N ALA A 149 -2.93 -4.17 -9.75
CA ALA A 149 -4.01 -5.12 -9.49
C ALA A 149 -5.29 -4.68 -10.21
N PHE A 150 -5.73 -5.50 -11.16
CA PHE A 150 -6.93 -5.28 -11.96
C PHE A 150 -8.18 -5.66 -11.18
N PRO A 151 -9.34 -5.07 -11.50
CA PRO A 151 -10.61 -5.46 -10.90
C PRO A 151 -10.92 -6.95 -11.13
N HIS A 152 -11.70 -7.61 -10.26
CA HIS A 152 -12.30 -7.09 -9.02
C HIS A 152 -11.65 -7.66 -7.75
N LEU A 153 -10.44 -8.19 -7.85
CA LEU A 153 -9.71 -8.77 -6.72
C LEU A 153 -8.24 -8.34 -6.74
N PRO A 154 -7.61 -8.10 -5.57
CA PRO A 154 -6.20 -7.72 -5.51
C PRO A 154 -5.24 -8.77 -6.10
N GLU A 155 -5.64 -10.04 -6.21
CA GLU A 155 -4.84 -11.12 -6.82
C GLU A 155 -4.70 -11.04 -8.34
N ASN A 156 -5.53 -10.25 -9.04
CA ASN A 156 -5.39 -10.04 -10.48
C ASN A 156 -4.26 -9.02 -10.77
N ALA A 157 -3.07 -9.29 -10.23
CA ALA A 157 -1.88 -8.45 -10.36
C ALA A 157 -1.18 -8.72 -11.70
N ARG A 158 -0.82 -7.64 -12.40
CA ARG A 158 -0.14 -7.68 -13.70
C ARG A 158 1.02 -6.69 -13.74
N THR A 159 2.06 -7.01 -14.49
CA THR A 159 3.13 -6.08 -14.84
C THR A 159 2.89 -5.47 -16.22
N PHE A 160 3.62 -4.41 -16.55
CA PHE A 160 3.34 -3.61 -17.75
C PHE A 160 3.56 -4.32 -19.09
N SER A 161 4.22 -5.48 -19.11
CA SER A 161 4.30 -6.34 -20.31
C SER A 161 2.95 -6.98 -20.67
N GLU A 162 2.00 -7.03 -19.74
CA GLU A 162 0.70 -7.70 -19.86
C GLU A 162 -0.49 -6.71 -19.82
N ILE A 163 -0.21 -5.41 -19.75
CA ILE A 163 -1.22 -4.37 -19.60
C ILE A 163 -1.51 -3.72 -20.95
N ASP A 164 -2.75 -3.89 -21.41
CA ASP A 164 -3.27 -3.20 -22.59
C ASP A 164 -3.54 -1.70 -22.33
N ASP A 165 -3.96 -0.98 -23.37
CA ASP A 165 -4.34 0.43 -23.30
C ASP A 165 -5.62 0.65 -22.48
N VAL A 166 -5.48 0.82 -21.16
CA VAL A 166 -6.61 1.06 -20.23
C VAL A 166 -6.73 2.54 -19.90
N LYS A 167 -7.68 3.22 -20.53
CA LYS A 167 -8.05 4.61 -20.18
C LYS A 167 -8.70 4.69 -18.81
N ILE A 168 -8.44 5.79 -18.11
CA ILE A 168 -8.98 6.04 -16.77
C ILE A 168 -9.72 7.37 -16.70
N ASN A 169 -10.58 7.52 -15.70
CA ASN A 169 -11.33 8.74 -15.42
C ASN A 169 -10.87 9.40 -14.12
N GLN A 170 -10.24 8.64 -13.22
CA GLN A 170 -9.84 9.13 -11.91
C GLN A 170 -8.53 8.51 -11.42
N VAL A 171 -7.75 9.30 -10.70
CA VAL A 171 -6.58 8.87 -9.95
C VAL A 171 -6.75 9.27 -8.49
N ILE A 172 -6.53 8.32 -7.58
CA ILE A 172 -6.43 8.61 -6.14
C ILE A 172 -5.01 8.27 -5.68
N VAL A 173 -4.27 9.27 -5.19
CA VAL A 173 -3.01 9.06 -4.47
C VAL A 173 -3.23 9.45 -3.02
N GLY A 174 -3.30 8.46 -2.14
CA GLY A 174 -3.51 8.68 -0.71
C GLY A 174 -4.49 7.71 -0.10
N SER A 175 -4.05 6.98 0.91
CA SER A 175 -4.87 6.12 1.75
C SER A 175 -4.08 5.71 3.00
N CYS A 176 -4.64 4.82 3.83
CA CYS A 176 -3.85 4.17 4.88
C CYS A 176 -2.69 3.31 4.32
N THR A 177 -2.82 2.84 3.08
CA THR A 177 -1.83 1.99 2.41
C THR A 177 -0.69 2.81 1.83
N ASN A 178 -0.96 3.96 1.22
CA ASN A 178 0.04 4.82 0.57
C ASN A 178 -0.40 6.30 0.56
N GLY A 179 -0.27 6.96 1.70
CA GLY A 179 -0.55 8.40 1.86
C GLY A 179 0.46 9.08 2.80
N ARG A 180 1.59 8.44 3.07
CA ARG A 180 2.68 8.96 3.89
C ARG A 180 3.52 9.95 3.08
N LEU A 181 4.43 10.65 3.75
CA LEU A 181 5.22 11.70 3.11
C LEU A 181 6.04 11.17 1.92
N GLU A 182 6.66 9.99 2.05
CA GLU A 182 7.39 9.31 0.96
C GLU A 182 6.50 8.99 -0.24
N ASP A 183 5.25 8.55 -0.01
CA ASP A 183 4.28 8.29 -1.07
C ASP A 183 3.94 9.57 -1.84
N LEU A 184 3.78 10.68 -1.13
CA LEU A 184 3.51 12.00 -1.72
C LEU A 184 4.72 12.53 -2.49
N ILE A 185 5.94 12.33 -1.97
CA ILE A 185 7.17 12.70 -2.68
C ILE A 185 7.27 11.94 -4.00
N ALA A 186 7.06 10.62 -3.99
CA ALA A 186 7.11 9.79 -5.20
C ALA A 186 6.10 10.25 -6.27
N ALA A 187 4.87 10.60 -5.85
CA ALA A 187 3.88 11.16 -6.77
C ALA A 187 4.26 12.56 -7.27
N ALA A 188 4.77 13.43 -6.38
CA ALA A 188 5.17 14.79 -6.74
C ALA A 188 6.35 14.81 -7.72
N GLU A 189 7.32 13.90 -7.60
CA GLU A 189 8.44 13.78 -8.55
C GLU A 189 7.97 13.55 -9.99
N ILE A 190 6.91 12.75 -10.16
CA ILE A 190 6.32 12.48 -11.47
C ILE A 190 5.45 13.65 -11.94
N LEU A 191 4.70 14.28 -11.04
CA LEU A 191 3.79 15.38 -11.42
C LEU A 191 4.51 16.73 -11.62
N LYS A 192 5.71 16.91 -11.06
CA LYS A 192 6.46 18.18 -11.12
C LYS A 192 6.71 18.62 -12.56
N GLY A 193 6.25 19.84 -12.87
CA GLY A 193 6.38 20.44 -14.20
C GLY A 193 5.50 19.80 -15.29
N ARG A 194 4.58 18.90 -14.93
CA ARG A 194 3.65 18.23 -15.85
C ARG A 194 2.21 18.63 -15.51
N LYS A 195 1.29 18.43 -16.45
CA LYS A 195 -0.16 18.60 -16.24
C LYS A 195 -0.83 17.23 -16.28
N CYS A 196 -1.80 17.02 -15.41
CA CYS A 196 -2.68 15.87 -15.45
C CYS A 196 -3.54 15.92 -16.72
N ALA A 197 -3.92 14.75 -17.24
CA ALA A 197 -4.76 14.64 -18.42
C ALA A 197 -6.14 15.30 -18.21
N GLU A 198 -6.63 16.02 -19.22
CA GLU A 198 -7.80 16.92 -19.13
C GLU A 198 -9.10 16.23 -18.64
N ASN A 199 -9.28 14.95 -18.95
CA ASN A 199 -10.47 14.18 -18.57
C ASN A 199 -10.25 13.25 -17.38
N VAL A 200 -9.20 13.48 -16.58
CA VAL A 200 -8.85 12.67 -15.42
C VAL A 200 -8.88 13.48 -14.14
N ARG A 201 -9.75 13.07 -13.21
CA ARG A 201 -9.82 13.66 -11.87
C ARG A 201 -8.69 13.11 -11.02
N VAL A 202 -7.75 13.95 -10.61
CA VAL A 202 -6.62 13.53 -9.77
C VAL A 202 -6.82 14.07 -8.37
N ILE A 203 -6.91 13.18 -7.38
CA ILE A 203 -7.17 13.54 -5.99
C ILE A 203 -6.03 13.02 -5.11
N ILE A 204 -5.38 13.96 -4.41
CA ILE A 204 -4.29 13.69 -3.47
C ILE A 204 -4.84 13.74 -2.05
N ILE A 205 -4.61 12.69 -1.26
CA ILE A 205 -5.12 12.55 0.11
C ILE A 205 -3.98 12.22 1.08
N PRO A 206 -3.35 13.22 1.72
CA PRO A 206 -2.36 12.99 2.77
C PRO A 206 -2.97 12.15 3.91
N ALA A 207 -2.22 11.17 4.44
CA ALA A 207 -2.77 10.21 5.39
C ALA A 207 -3.09 10.82 6.77
N THR A 208 -2.39 11.87 7.17
CA THR A 208 -2.60 12.57 8.46
C THR A 208 -2.46 14.08 8.30
N GLN A 209 -2.94 14.83 9.28
CA GLN A 209 -2.77 16.29 9.32
C GLN A 209 -1.30 16.69 9.38
N GLN A 210 -0.47 15.94 10.12
CA GLN A 210 0.96 16.18 10.19
C GLN A 210 1.63 15.99 8.82
N ILE A 211 1.34 14.89 8.13
CA ILE A 211 1.87 14.64 6.78
C ILE A 211 1.41 15.72 5.81
N TYR A 212 0.15 16.19 5.90
CA TYR A 212 -0.32 17.30 5.09
C TYR A 212 0.55 18.54 5.32
N LEU A 213 0.76 18.95 6.58
CA LEU A 213 1.56 20.13 6.92
C LEU A 213 3.01 20.00 6.45
N ASP A 214 3.60 18.82 6.56
CA ASP A 214 4.97 18.57 6.11
C ASP A 214 5.06 18.63 4.58
N ALA A 215 4.11 18.02 3.87
CA ALA A 215 3.99 18.13 2.42
C ALA A 215 3.79 19.57 1.94
N LEU A 216 3.03 20.38 2.70
CA LEU A 216 2.85 21.81 2.42
C LEU A 216 4.16 22.58 2.57
N ARG A 217 4.89 22.38 3.67
CA ARG A 217 6.19 23.03 3.95
C ARG A 217 7.27 22.64 2.96
N MET A 218 7.20 21.42 2.42
CA MET A 218 8.10 20.92 1.37
C MET A 218 7.72 21.39 -0.04
N GLY A 219 6.61 22.13 -0.20
CA GLY A 219 6.14 22.59 -1.52
C GLY A 219 5.48 21.50 -2.38
N LEU A 220 5.21 20.31 -1.82
CA LEU A 220 4.57 19.22 -2.57
C LEU A 220 3.12 19.56 -2.94
N ILE A 221 2.43 20.27 -2.04
CA ILE A 221 1.05 20.72 -2.28
C ILE A 221 0.96 21.67 -3.47
N GLU A 222 1.93 22.57 -3.63
CA GLU A 222 2.02 23.46 -4.77
C GLU A 222 2.19 22.67 -6.07
N ILE A 223 3.12 21.70 -6.10
CA ILE A 223 3.30 20.80 -7.25
C ILE A 223 2.01 20.11 -7.65
N PHE A 224 1.24 19.60 -6.67
CA PHE A 224 -0.03 18.93 -6.96
C PHE A 224 -1.06 19.88 -7.56
N ILE A 225 -1.23 21.07 -6.98
CA ILE A 225 -2.16 22.09 -7.49
C ILE A 225 -1.74 22.55 -8.89
N GLU A 226 -0.45 22.83 -9.10
CA GLU A 226 0.08 23.21 -10.40
C GLU A 226 -0.11 22.12 -11.44
N SER A 227 -0.03 20.84 -11.08
CA SER A 227 -0.32 19.74 -12.00
C SER A 227 -1.79 19.61 -12.39
N GLY A 228 -2.70 20.31 -11.70
CA GLY A 228 -4.15 20.22 -11.89
C GLY A 228 -4.85 19.21 -10.97
N ALA A 229 -4.15 18.68 -9.97
CA ALA A 229 -4.74 17.78 -8.98
C ALA A 229 -5.47 18.56 -7.86
N ALA A 230 -6.51 17.94 -7.31
CA ALA A 230 -7.18 18.42 -6.10
C ALA A 230 -6.53 17.78 -4.86
N VAL A 231 -6.24 18.58 -3.84
CA VAL A 231 -5.74 18.08 -2.55
C VAL A 231 -6.87 18.09 -1.53
N SER A 232 -7.14 16.93 -0.92
CA SER A 232 -8.18 16.76 0.08
C SER A 232 -7.62 16.82 1.51
N THR A 233 -8.47 17.16 2.48
CA THR A 233 -8.17 16.94 3.90
C THR A 233 -7.94 15.45 4.17
N PRO A 234 -7.11 15.07 5.16
CA PRO A 234 -6.88 13.66 5.50
C PRO A 234 -8.18 12.88 5.76
N THR A 235 -8.40 11.83 4.99
CA THR A 235 -9.59 10.96 5.07
C THR A 235 -9.28 9.58 4.45
N CYS A 236 -10.16 8.59 4.65
CA CYS A 236 -10.13 7.34 3.87
C CYS A 236 -10.65 7.52 2.43
N GLY A 237 -11.17 8.71 2.09
CA GLY A 237 -11.60 9.06 0.74
C GLY A 237 -12.71 8.15 0.24
N PRO A 238 -12.65 7.71 -1.03
CA PRO A 238 -13.67 6.84 -1.62
C PRO A 238 -13.49 5.36 -1.26
N CYS A 239 -12.51 5.00 -0.40
CA CYS A 239 -12.13 3.60 -0.13
C CYS A 239 -13.30 2.69 0.31
N LEU A 240 -14.36 3.24 0.91
CA LEU A 240 -15.55 2.52 1.36
C LEU A 240 -16.83 3.01 0.66
N GLY A 241 -16.71 3.63 -0.53
CA GLY A 241 -17.82 4.37 -1.16
C GLY A 241 -18.20 5.61 -0.35
N GLY A 242 -17.21 6.23 0.30
CA GLY A 242 -17.40 7.32 1.25
C GLY A 242 -17.37 8.72 0.62
N HIS A 243 -16.42 9.53 1.07
CA HIS A 243 -16.34 10.96 0.74
C HIS A 243 -15.24 11.22 -0.28
N MET A 244 -15.48 12.13 -1.23
CA MET A 244 -14.56 12.56 -2.31
C MET A 244 -14.16 11.45 -3.29
N GLY A 245 -14.40 11.68 -4.59
CA GLY A 245 -13.99 10.75 -5.64
C GLY A 245 -14.86 9.50 -5.77
N ILE A 246 -16.17 9.61 -5.50
CA ILE A 246 -17.13 8.54 -5.81
C ILE A 246 -17.17 8.30 -7.31
N LEU A 247 -17.09 7.03 -7.71
CA LEU A 247 -17.14 6.63 -9.11
C LEU A 247 -18.56 6.48 -9.61
N ALA A 248 -18.83 7.05 -10.78
CA ALA A 248 -20.06 6.87 -11.53
C ALA A 248 -20.05 5.54 -12.31
N GLN A 249 -21.19 5.23 -12.95
CA GLN A 249 -21.34 4.06 -13.80
C GLN A 249 -20.29 4.07 -14.94
N GLY A 250 -19.56 2.96 -15.10
CA GLY A 250 -18.57 2.77 -16.16
C GLY A 250 -17.25 3.52 -15.97
N GLU A 251 -17.09 4.29 -14.88
CA GLU A 251 -15.84 4.98 -14.61
C GLU A 251 -14.74 4.03 -14.11
N LYS A 252 -13.51 4.30 -14.55
CA LYS A 252 -12.32 3.56 -14.13
C LYS A 252 -11.40 4.45 -13.31
N ALA A 253 -10.92 3.93 -12.18
CA ALA A 253 -9.98 4.62 -11.33
C ALA A 253 -8.73 3.79 -11.07
N ILE A 254 -7.56 4.41 -11.13
CA ILE A 254 -6.33 3.83 -10.56
C ILE A 254 -6.05 4.50 -9.22
N THR A 255 -5.81 3.68 -8.19
CA THR A 255 -5.74 4.17 -6.81
C THR A 255 -4.61 3.53 -6.03
N THR A 256 -4.11 4.27 -5.05
CA THR A 256 -3.16 3.75 -4.06
C THR A 256 -3.86 3.21 -2.81
N THR A 257 -5.12 2.79 -2.94
CA THR A 257 -5.87 2.09 -1.89
C THR A 257 -5.54 0.59 -1.89
N ASN A 258 -6.23 -0.20 -1.07
CA ASN A 258 -5.97 -1.63 -0.88
C ASN A 258 -7.07 -2.56 -1.43
N ARG A 259 -8.21 -2.04 -1.89
CA ARG A 259 -9.36 -2.86 -2.28
C ARG A 259 -9.99 -2.40 -3.59
N ASN A 260 -10.29 -3.34 -4.46
CA ASN A 260 -10.88 -3.11 -5.78
C ASN A 260 -12.11 -3.97 -6.08
N PHE A 261 -12.82 -4.41 -5.03
CA PHE A 261 -14.07 -5.15 -5.17
C PHE A 261 -15.14 -4.36 -5.94
N VAL A 262 -16.14 -5.07 -6.49
CA VAL A 262 -17.31 -4.48 -7.15
C VAL A 262 -17.98 -3.45 -6.24
N GLY A 263 -18.26 -2.24 -6.77
CA GLY A 263 -18.93 -1.16 -6.03
C GLY A 263 -18.13 -0.56 -4.88
N ARG A 264 -16.83 -0.85 -4.78
CA ARG A 264 -16.01 -0.44 -3.63
C ARG A 264 -15.89 1.06 -3.45
N MET A 265 -15.87 1.81 -4.56
CA MET A 265 -15.66 3.26 -4.60
C MET A 265 -16.88 4.04 -5.13
N GLY A 266 -18.02 3.39 -5.31
CA GLY A 266 -19.19 4.03 -5.91
C GLY A 266 -20.07 3.02 -6.63
N HIS A 267 -20.39 3.30 -7.89
CA HIS A 267 -21.29 2.47 -8.68
C HIS A 267 -20.75 1.03 -8.86
N PRO A 268 -21.59 -0.02 -8.83
CA PRO A 268 -21.15 -1.41 -9.03
C PRO A 268 -20.43 -1.67 -10.36
N GLU A 269 -20.81 -0.95 -11.42
CA GLU A 269 -20.15 -1.03 -12.74
C GLU A 269 -18.91 -0.12 -12.88
N SER A 270 -18.43 0.46 -11.78
CA SER A 270 -17.14 1.15 -11.78
C SER A 270 -16.00 0.15 -11.60
N GLU A 271 -14.83 0.48 -12.15
CA GLU A 271 -13.64 -0.36 -12.07
C GLU A 271 -12.53 0.33 -11.26
N VAL A 272 -11.90 -0.42 -10.36
CA VAL A 272 -10.82 0.07 -9.52
C VAL A 272 -9.56 -0.75 -9.80
N TYR A 273 -8.47 -0.05 -10.07
CA TYR A 273 -7.14 -0.60 -10.27
C TYR A 273 -6.27 -0.17 -9.09
N LEU A 274 -5.50 -1.08 -8.52
CA LEU A 274 -4.62 -0.77 -7.39
C LEU A 274 -3.18 -0.66 -7.88
N ALA A 275 -2.48 0.40 -7.50
CA ALA A 275 -1.09 0.60 -7.92
C ALA A 275 -0.31 1.42 -6.89
N SER A 276 1.02 1.49 -7.05
CA SER A 276 1.89 2.37 -6.27
C SER A 276 1.64 3.86 -6.58
N PRO A 277 2.02 4.79 -5.67
CA PRO A 277 1.93 6.23 -5.93
C PRO A 277 2.63 6.67 -7.22
N ALA A 278 3.76 6.06 -7.55
CA ALA A 278 4.50 6.35 -8.77
C ALA A 278 3.66 5.98 -10.00
N THR A 279 3.13 4.76 -10.05
CA THR A 279 2.28 4.29 -11.16
C THR A 279 0.97 5.09 -11.28
N ALA A 280 0.35 5.42 -10.15
CA ALA A 280 -0.86 6.25 -10.13
C ALA A 280 -0.57 7.67 -10.67
N ALA A 281 0.53 8.30 -10.27
CA ALA A 281 0.94 9.61 -10.75
C ALA A 281 1.35 9.60 -12.24
N ALA A 282 2.02 8.55 -12.71
CA ALA A 282 2.32 8.39 -14.14
C ALA A 282 1.03 8.29 -14.96
N SER A 283 0.07 7.52 -14.47
CA SER A 283 -1.25 7.37 -15.10
C SER A 283 -2.07 8.66 -15.09
N ALA A 284 -1.90 9.51 -14.07
CA ALA A 284 -2.51 10.84 -14.02
C ALA A 284 -2.03 11.75 -15.16
N VAL A 285 -0.74 11.65 -15.52
CA VAL A 285 -0.15 12.45 -16.61
C VAL A 285 -0.66 11.98 -17.97
N THR A 286 -0.74 10.67 -18.21
CA THR A 286 -1.07 10.10 -19.52
C THR A 286 -2.57 9.90 -19.75
N GLY A 287 -3.36 9.84 -18.68
CA GLY A 287 -4.80 9.58 -18.71
C GLY A 287 -5.16 8.11 -18.96
N LYS A 288 -4.18 7.22 -18.84
CA LYS A 288 -4.33 5.76 -18.94
C LYS A 288 -3.38 5.09 -17.97
N ILE A 289 -3.57 3.80 -17.69
CA ILE A 289 -2.64 3.04 -16.85
C ILE A 289 -1.26 3.05 -17.52
N THR A 290 -0.25 3.61 -16.86
CA THR A 290 1.09 3.84 -17.45
C THR A 290 2.19 3.57 -16.44
N SER A 291 3.28 2.96 -16.92
CA SER A 291 4.46 2.68 -16.11
C SER A 291 5.14 3.98 -15.69
N PRO A 292 5.56 4.13 -14.43
CA PRO A 292 6.34 5.29 -14.04
C PRO A 292 7.68 5.37 -14.77
N TRP A 293 8.24 4.24 -15.23
CA TRP A 293 9.49 4.21 -15.99
C TRP A 293 9.35 4.83 -17.38
N GLU A 294 8.18 4.69 -18.02
CA GLU A 294 7.89 5.30 -19.31
C GLU A 294 7.87 6.83 -19.19
N VAL A 295 7.13 7.37 -18.20
CA VAL A 295 7.00 8.83 -18.01
C VAL A 295 8.30 9.48 -17.56
N MET A 296 9.15 8.73 -16.86
CA MET A 296 10.40 9.22 -16.30
C MET A 296 11.63 8.87 -17.15
N ASN A 297 11.46 8.22 -18.30
CA ASN A 297 12.55 7.72 -19.15
C ASN A 297 13.62 6.95 -18.35
N TYR A 298 13.17 6.05 -17.48
CA TYR A 298 14.06 5.25 -16.64
C TYR A 298 14.52 4.01 -17.42
N GLU A 299 15.84 3.88 -17.62
CA GLU A 299 16.44 2.68 -18.21
C GLU A 299 16.50 1.57 -17.16
N VAL A 300 15.90 0.43 -17.50
CA VAL A 300 15.65 -0.73 -16.62
C VAL A 300 16.83 -1.69 -16.59
#